data_AF-A0A5J4PNR6-F1
#
_entry.id   AF-A0A5J4PNR6-F1
#
_cell.length_a   1.000
_cell.length_b   1.000
_cell.length_c   1.000
_cell.angle_alpha   90.00
_cell.angle_beta   90.00
_cell.angle_gamma   90.00
#
_symmetry.space_group_name_H-M   'P 1'
#
loop_
_entity.id
_entity.type
_entity.pdbx_description
1 polymer ?
#
loop_
_entity_poly.entity_id
_entity_poly.type
_entity_poly.pdbx_seq_one_letter_code
_entity_poly.pdbx_strand_id
1 'polypeptide(L)'
;MNDSKLFFYLFVFLFFIACSSNNDDTVIEEVEEPDNPTDLVTSNASPEAQKVYAFLHENFGKKIISGTVANVNWNINEAEWVYTHTGKYPALNSFDYIHLYASPANWINYENTQVVEDWWKNNGLVAAMWHWNVPVSEGSNDYAFYSSSTSFDITKALQEGTYENRVIKADLDKIANNLLLLKQKNIPVIWRPLHEAAGGWFWWGAKGGDACKELWKLMFNTFKA
;
A
#
# COMPACT_ATOMS: atom_id res chain seq x y z
N MET A 1 26.02 -60.70 11.96
CA MET A 1 26.27 -59.51 12.80
C MET A 1 25.51 -58.37 12.15
N ASN A 2 24.51 -57.84 12.86
CA ASN A 2 23.45 -57.02 12.30
C ASN A 2 23.93 -55.64 11.82
N ASP A 3 23.53 -55.32 10.59
CA ASP A 3 23.54 -53.97 10.02
C ASP A 3 22.37 -53.15 10.59
N SER A 4 22.70 -52.01 11.17
CA SER A 4 21.78 -51.00 11.67
C SER A 4 21.34 -50.06 10.54
N LYS A 5 20.06 -50.11 10.15
CA LYS A 5 19.37 -49.03 9.44
C LYS A 5 18.43 -48.31 10.41
N LEU A 6 18.75 -47.04 10.67
CA LEU A 6 17.98 -46.12 11.50
C LEU A 6 16.82 -45.56 10.65
N PHE A 7 15.59 -45.99 10.92
CA PHE A 7 14.37 -45.34 10.44
C PHE A 7 13.85 -44.44 11.57
N PHE A 8 13.81 -43.12 11.33
CA PHE A 8 13.13 -42.18 12.21
C PHE A 8 11.67 -42.08 11.75
N TYR A 9 10.74 -42.58 12.57
CA TYR A 9 9.31 -42.53 12.31
C TYR A 9 8.76 -41.13 12.63
N LEU A 10 7.98 -40.63 11.67
CA LEU A 10 7.14 -39.43 11.74
C LEU A 10 6.03 -39.63 12.80
N PHE A 11 5.96 -38.77 13.82
CA PHE A 11 4.85 -38.75 14.75
C PHE A 11 3.65 -38.01 14.12
N VAL A 12 2.63 -38.77 13.72
CA VAL A 12 1.31 -38.23 13.38
C VAL A 12 0.46 -38.28 14.65
N PHE A 13 0.10 -37.12 15.19
CA PHE A 13 -0.90 -37.03 16.26
C PHE A 13 -2.29 -37.24 15.66
N LEU A 14 -2.84 -38.43 15.82
CA LEU A 14 -4.27 -38.72 15.64
C LEU A 14 -5.01 -38.31 16.91
N PHE A 15 -5.78 -37.22 16.85
CA PHE A 15 -6.84 -36.95 17.82
C PHE A 15 -8.06 -37.80 17.45
N PHE A 16 -8.34 -38.83 18.25
CA PHE A 16 -9.64 -39.48 18.26
C PHE A 16 -10.61 -38.60 19.07
N ILE A 17 -11.61 -38.02 18.42
CA ILE A 17 -12.79 -37.49 19.10
C ILE A 17 -13.89 -38.55 18.98
N ALA A 18 -14.35 -39.02 20.13
CA ALA A 18 -15.46 -39.93 20.27
C ALA A 18 -16.78 -39.24 19.87
N CYS A 19 -17.58 -39.90 19.03
CA CYS A 19 -18.92 -39.44 18.68
C CYS A 19 -19.85 -39.56 19.90
N SER A 20 -20.36 -38.42 20.37
CA SER A 20 -21.57 -38.32 21.20
C SER A 20 -22.67 -37.74 20.32
N SER A 21 -23.74 -38.50 20.12
CA SER A 21 -24.92 -38.07 19.37
C SER A 21 -25.68 -36.99 20.15
N ASN A 22 -25.36 -35.73 19.89
CA ASN A 22 -26.24 -34.62 20.19
C ASN A 22 -26.60 -33.96 18.86
N ASN A 23 -27.90 -33.94 18.56
CA ASN A 23 -28.47 -33.09 17.53
C ASN A 23 -28.22 -31.64 17.95
N ASP A 24 -27.12 -31.09 17.47
CA ASP A 24 -26.92 -29.66 17.40
C ASP A 24 -26.53 -29.40 15.95
N ASP A 25 -27.44 -28.75 15.21
CA ASP A 25 -27.23 -28.34 13.83
C ASP A 25 -26.15 -27.24 13.84
N THR A 26 -24.90 -27.62 14.07
CA THR A 26 -23.76 -26.76 13.81
C THR A 26 -23.68 -26.58 12.31
N VAL A 27 -24.26 -25.46 11.86
CA VAL A 27 -23.97 -24.87 10.55
C VAL A 27 -22.46 -24.69 10.52
N ILE A 28 -21.77 -25.57 9.80
CA ILE A 28 -20.40 -25.34 9.38
C ILE A 28 -20.53 -24.18 8.40
N GLU A 29 -20.21 -22.95 8.84
CA GLU A 29 -20.04 -21.85 7.90
C GLU A 29 -18.95 -22.27 6.92
N GLU A 30 -19.34 -22.57 5.68
CA GLU A 30 -18.40 -22.57 4.56
C GLU A 30 -17.68 -21.22 4.63
N VAL A 31 -16.38 -21.27 4.88
CA VAL A 31 -15.52 -20.11 4.68
C VAL A 31 -15.65 -19.80 3.20
N GLU A 32 -16.46 -18.79 2.85
CA GLU A 32 -16.53 -18.29 1.48
C GLU A 32 -15.09 -18.08 1.02
N GLU A 33 -14.72 -18.75 -0.08
CA GLU A 33 -13.47 -18.41 -0.73
C GLU A 33 -13.51 -16.89 -0.97
N PRO A 34 -12.45 -16.16 -0.57
CA PRO A 34 -12.45 -14.73 -0.72
C PRO A 34 -12.75 -14.40 -2.17
N ASP A 35 -13.77 -13.56 -2.38
CA ASP A 35 -14.11 -13.03 -3.68
C ASP A 35 -12.81 -12.61 -4.36
N ASN A 36 -12.50 -13.24 -5.50
CA ASN A 36 -11.27 -13.00 -6.25
C ASN A 36 -11.66 -12.26 -7.52
N PRO A 37 -12.06 -10.98 -7.40
CA PRO A 37 -12.51 -10.20 -8.53
C PRO A 37 -11.37 -10.12 -9.54
N THR A 38 -11.64 -10.52 -10.78
CA THR A 38 -10.66 -10.43 -11.86
C THR A 38 -10.52 -9.01 -12.40
N ASP A 39 -11.43 -8.12 -12.01
CA ASP A 39 -11.51 -6.74 -12.48
C ASP A 39 -11.06 -5.75 -11.40
N LEU A 40 -10.41 -4.67 -11.84
CA LEU A 40 -10.09 -3.54 -10.97
C LEU A 40 -11.36 -2.80 -10.54
N VAL A 41 -11.39 -2.35 -9.28
CA VAL A 41 -12.47 -1.51 -8.73
C VAL A 41 -12.63 -0.16 -9.44
N THR A 42 -11.59 0.30 -10.14
CA THR A 42 -11.64 1.51 -10.97
C THR A 42 -12.28 1.19 -12.32
N SER A 43 -13.49 1.70 -12.53
CA SER A 43 -14.16 1.66 -13.84
C SER A 43 -13.29 2.34 -14.90
N ASN A 44 -13.10 1.69 -16.06
CA ASN A 44 -12.24 2.18 -17.16
C ASN A 44 -10.77 2.40 -16.76
N ALA A 45 -10.21 1.49 -15.95
CA ALA A 45 -8.77 1.46 -15.68
C ALA A 45 -7.94 1.44 -16.98
N SER A 46 -6.74 2.04 -16.96
CA SER A 46 -5.89 2.06 -18.16
C SER A 46 -5.48 0.63 -18.57
N PRO A 47 -5.18 0.40 -19.86
CA PRO A 47 -4.71 -0.91 -20.32
C PRO A 47 -3.49 -1.42 -19.56
N GLU A 48 -2.60 -0.53 -19.13
CA GLU A 48 -1.40 -0.89 -18.35
C GLU A 48 -1.76 -1.30 -16.93
N ALA A 49 -2.70 -0.61 -16.27
CA ALA A 49 -3.19 -1.00 -14.95
C ALA A 49 -3.87 -2.37 -14.99
N GLN A 50 -4.70 -2.62 -16.02
CA GLN A 50 -5.33 -3.93 -16.23
C GLN A 50 -4.28 -5.04 -16.44
N LYS A 51 -3.25 -4.79 -17.25
CA LYS A 51 -2.15 -5.75 -17.47
C LYS A 51 -1.36 -6.05 -16.19
N VAL A 52 -1.04 -5.02 -15.40
CA VAL A 52 -0.36 -5.22 -14.11
C VAL A 52 -1.24 -6.04 -13.18
N TYR A 53 -2.53 -5.71 -13.06
CA TYR A 53 -3.45 -6.46 -12.20
C TYR A 53 -3.58 -7.93 -12.63
N ALA A 54 -3.72 -8.18 -13.93
CA ALA A 54 -3.74 -9.54 -14.48
C ALA A 54 -2.44 -10.30 -14.18
N PHE A 55 -1.28 -9.65 -14.30
CA PHE A 55 0.01 -10.25 -13.95
C PHE A 55 0.09 -10.62 -12.46
N LEU A 56 -0.37 -9.73 -11.56
CA LEU A 56 -0.42 -10.02 -10.12
C LEU A 56 -1.31 -11.23 -9.83
N HIS A 57 -2.50 -11.26 -10.43
CA HIS A 57 -3.45 -12.35 -10.27
C HIS A 57 -2.93 -13.68 -10.84
N GLU A 58 -2.29 -13.67 -12.00
CA GLU A 58 -1.70 -14.87 -12.62
C GLU A 58 -0.64 -15.52 -11.71
N ASN A 59 0.12 -14.70 -10.97
CA ASN A 59 1.20 -15.12 -10.09
C ASN A 59 0.77 -15.39 -8.65
N PHE A 60 -0.41 -14.91 -8.24
CA PHE A 60 -0.93 -15.12 -6.89
C PHE A 60 -1.02 -16.62 -6.56
N GLY A 61 -0.49 -17.01 -5.39
CA GLY A 61 -0.38 -18.41 -4.97
C GLY A 61 0.69 -19.25 -5.70
N LYS A 62 1.37 -18.72 -6.73
CA LYS A 62 2.38 -19.45 -7.53
C LYS A 62 3.79 -18.91 -7.37
N LYS A 63 3.93 -17.58 -7.27
CA LYS A 63 5.22 -16.87 -7.17
C LYS A 63 5.10 -15.72 -6.18
N ILE A 64 6.26 -15.28 -5.68
CA ILE A 64 6.39 -14.07 -4.88
C ILE A 64 7.21 -13.06 -5.68
N ILE A 65 6.64 -11.88 -5.87
CA ILE A 65 7.28 -10.77 -6.58
C ILE A 65 8.23 -10.08 -5.59
N SER A 66 9.51 -9.98 -5.95
CA SER A 66 10.49 -9.26 -5.14
C SER A 66 10.28 -7.75 -5.24
N GLY A 67 10.42 -7.04 -4.13
CA GLY A 67 10.26 -5.58 -4.08
C GLY A 67 11.22 -4.92 -3.11
N THR A 68 11.60 -3.69 -3.42
CA THR A 68 12.29 -2.76 -2.51
C THR A 68 11.47 -1.50 -2.30
N VAL A 69 11.69 -0.82 -1.18
CA VAL A 69 11.22 0.56 -0.99
C VAL A 69 12.35 1.51 -1.37
N ALA A 70 12.01 2.66 -1.92
CA ALA A 70 12.96 3.74 -2.16
C ALA A 70 13.69 4.11 -0.85
N ASN A 71 14.91 4.61 -0.97
CA ASN A 71 15.58 5.18 0.19
C ASN A 71 14.84 6.50 0.53
N VAL A 72 13.98 6.45 1.56
CA VAL A 72 13.08 7.52 1.99
C VAL A 72 11.92 7.83 1.02
N ASN A 73 12.17 8.16 -0.25
CA ASN A 73 11.12 8.74 -1.12
C ASN A 73 11.20 8.40 -2.63
N TRP A 74 12.04 9.08 -3.39
CA TRP A 74 11.91 9.27 -4.85
C TRP A 74 13.19 8.84 -5.59
N ASN A 75 13.58 7.58 -5.37
CA ASN A 75 14.76 6.96 -5.97
C ASN A 75 14.62 5.43 -6.02
N ILE A 76 15.64 4.76 -6.56
CA ILE A 76 15.75 3.30 -6.64
C ILE A 76 17.00 2.77 -5.91
N ASN A 77 17.55 3.53 -4.95
CA ASN A 77 18.86 3.24 -4.36
C ASN A 77 18.93 1.84 -3.72
N GLU A 78 17.86 1.40 -3.05
CA GLU A 78 17.79 0.06 -2.45
C GLU A 78 17.70 -1.03 -3.53
N ALA A 79 17.05 -0.76 -4.66
CA ALA A 79 17.00 -1.69 -5.80
C ALA A 79 18.39 -1.85 -6.44
N GLU A 80 19.13 -0.74 -6.61
CA GLU A 80 20.53 -0.76 -7.06
C GLU A 80 21.41 -1.52 -6.08
N TRP A 81 21.24 -1.29 -4.77
CA TRP A 81 21.96 -2.02 -3.73
C TRP A 81 21.72 -3.54 -3.84
N VAL A 82 20.47 -3.97 -4.02
CA VAL A 82 20.13 -5.38 -4.24
C VAL A 82 20.83 -5.93 -5.50
N TYR A 83 20.82 -5.17 -6.60
CA TYR A 83 21.50 -5.57 -7.83
C TYR A 83 23.01 -5.73 -7.63
N THR A 84 23.69 -4.79 -6.96
CA THR A 84 25.13 -4.87 -6.70
C THR A 84 25.51 -6.14 -5.92
N HIS A 85 24.64 -6.63 -5.04
CA HIS A 85 24.94 -7.79 -4.20
C HIS A 85 24.48 -9.13 -4.79
N THR A 86 23.54 -9.12 -5.73
CA THR A 86 22.89 -10.35 -6.22
C THR A 86 22.96 -10.54 -7.73
N GLY A 87 23.34 -9.50 -8.48
CA GLY A 87 23.27 -9.46 -9.94
C GLY A 87 21.84 -9.40 -10.50
N LYS A 88 20.83 -9.14 -9.66
CA LYS A 88 19.40 -9.07 -10.05
C LYS A 88 18.71 -7.88 -9.40
N TYR A 89 17.90 -7.16 -10.18
CA TYR A 89 17.00 -6.15 -9.63
C TYR A 89 15.77 -6.81 -9.00
N PRO A 90 15.16 -6.19 -7.97
CA PRO A 90 13.80 -6.53 -7.57
C PRO A 90 12.83 -6.25 -8.73
N ALA A 91 11.73 -6.99 -8.80
CA ALA A 91 10.72 -6.78 -9.85
C ALA A 91 9.86 -5.54 -9.60
N LEU A 92 9.81 -5.04 -8.37
CA LEU A 92 9.02 -3.89 -7.93
C LEU A 92 9.89 -2.90 -7.15
N ASN A 93 9.67 -1.60 -7.37
CA ASN A 93 10.20 -0.54 -6.51
C ASN A 93 9.04 0.33 -6.00
N SER A 94 9.00 0.56 -4.69
CA SER A 94 7.98 1.40 -4.06
C SER A 94 8.53 2.78 -3.75
N PHE A 95 7.91 3.81 -4.32
CA PHE A 95 8.20 5.21 -4.04
C PHE A 95 7.33 5.75 -2.89
N ASP A 96 7.70 6.91 -2.35
CA ASP A 96 6.92 7.58 -1.30
C ASP A 96 6.74 9.07 -1.55
N TYR A 97 5.48 9.54 -1.45
CA TYR A 97 5.09 10.95 -1.48
C TYR A 97 5.24 11.64 -0.10
N ILE A 98 5.98 11.06 0.83
CA ILE A 98 6.21 11.56 2.21
C ILE A 98 6.55 13.05 2.32
N HIS A 99 7.24 13.64 1.33
CA HIS A 99 7.61 15.06 1.34
C HIS A 99 6.74 15.91 0.41
N LEU A 100 5.49 15.51 0.14
CA LEU A 100 4.59 16.25 -0.75
C LEU A 100 4.48 17.73 -0.34
N TYR A 101 4.46 18.02 0.96
CA TYR A 101 4.42 19.38 1.50
C TYR A 101 5.60 20.26 1.06
N ALA A 102 6.78 19.68 0.83
CA ALA A 102 8.00 20.40 0.45
C ALA A 102 8.23 20.47 -1.07
N SER A 103 7.58 19.60 -1.85
CA SER A 103 7.75 19.56 -3.30
C SER A 103 6.99 20.69 -4.01
N PRO A 104 7.55 21.36 -5.03
CA PRO A 104 8.92 21.21 -5.52
C PRO A 104 9.95 21.99 -4.68
N ALA A 105 11.11 21.37 -4.45
CA ALA A 105 12.30 21.96 -3.84
C ALA A 105 13.57 21.37 -4.48
N ASN A 106 14.74 21.98 -4.21
CA ASN A 106 16.02 21.51 -4.77
C ASN A 106 16.36 20.06 -4.43
N TRP A 107 15.85 19.54 -3.30
CA TRP A 107 16.14 18.20 -2.79
C TRP A 107 15.00 17.19 -3.02
N ILE A 108 13.81 17.65 -3.42
CA ILE A 108 12.67 16.78 -3.76
C ILE A 108 11.76 17.47 -4.77
N ASN A 109 11.45 16.79 -5.87
CA ASN A 109 10.49 17.30 -6.85
C ASN A 109 9.71 16.14 -7.49
N TYR A 110 8.46 15.96 -7.06
CA TYR A 110 7.58 14.91 -7.59
C TYR A 110 7.06 15.20 -9.00
N GLU A 111 7.20 16.43 -9.50
CA GLU A 111 6.91 16.76 -10.90
C GLU A 111 7.98 16.19 -11.84
N ASN A 112 9.19 15.90 -11.33
CA ASN A 112 10.22 15.17 -12.06
C ASN A 112 10.02 13.67 -11.90
N THR A 113 9.32 13.06 -12.84
CA THR A 113 8.98 11.63 -12.82
C THR A 113 10.04 10.74 -13.49
N GLN A 114 11.18 11.28 -13.91
CA GLN A 114 12.17 10.56 -14.74
C GLN A 114 12.60 9.22 -14.12
N VAL A 115 12.84 9.19 -12.80
CA VAL A 115 13.23 7.96 -12.10
C VAL A 115 12.17 6.87 -12.14
N VAL A 116 10.89 7.24 -12.10
CA VAL A 116 9.75 6.32 -12.17
C VAL A 116 9.57 5.83 -13.61
N GLU A 117 9.73 6.73 -14.59
CA GLU A 117 9.72 6.41 -16.02
C GLU A 117 10.81 5.41 -16.38
N ASP A 118 12.04 5.64 -15.91
CA ASP A 118 13.17 4.76 -16.17
C ASP A 118 12.97 3.37 -15.55
N TRP A 119 12.43 3.31 -14.32
CA TRP A 119 12.08 2.03 -13.69
C TRP A 119 11.04 1.25 -14.49
N TRP A 120 9.93 1.91 -14.86
CA TRP A 120 8.86 1.31 -15.64
C TRP A 120 9.34 0.86 -17.04
N LYS A 121 10.12 1.70 -17.72
CA LYS A 121 10.69 1.40 -19.04
C LYS A 121 11.61 0.17 -19.03
N ASN A 122 12.22 -0.13 -17.88
CA ASN A 122 13.02 -1.34 -17.66
C ASN A 122 12.19 -2.54 -17.17
N ASN A 123 10.86 -2.51 -17.37
CA ASN A 123 9.90 -3.55 -16.97
C ASN A 123 9.75 -3.72 -15.45
N GLY A 124 10.15 -2.73 -14.65
CA GLY A 124 9.93 -2.74 -13.20
C GLY A 124 8.51 -2.32 -12.86
N LEU A 125 7.83 -3.06 -11.98
CA LEU A 125 6.54 -2.67 -11.42
C LEU A 125 6.73 -1.44 -10.53
N VAL A 126 5.87 -0.44 -10.72
CA VAL A 126 5.86 0.79 -9.91
C VAL A 126 4.83 0.64 -8.80
N ALA A 127 5.29 0.74 -7.55
CA ALA A 127 4.42 0.94 -6.41
C ALA A 127 4.64 2.33 -5.81
N ALA A 128 3.63 2.86 -5.14
CA ALA A 128 3.80 4.06 -4.34
C ALA A 128 2.94 4.00 -3.07
N MET A 129 3.48 4.61 -2.03
CA MET A 129 2.78 4.86 -0.76
C MET A 129 2.87 6.34 -0.41
N TRP A 130 2.26 6.71 0.71
CA TRP A 130 2.30 8.07 1.21
C TRP A 130 2.25 8.11 2.73
N HIS A 131 3.39 8.43 3.34
CA HIS A 131 3.39 8.90 4.71
C HIS A 131 2.89 10.35 4.73
N TRP A 132 1.59 10.52 4.93
CA TRP A 132 0.92 11.81 4.79
C TRP A 132 1.29 12.78 5.90
N ASN A 133 2.37 13.52 5.67
CA ASN A 133 2.83 14.61 6.52
C ASN A 133 1.82 15.77 6.47
N VAL A 134 1.36 16.18 7.65
CA VAL A 134 0.50 17.34 7.87
C VAL A 134 1.19 18.29 8.85
N PRO A 135 0.83 19.59 8.90
CA PRO A 135 1.40 20.51 9.87
C PRO A 135 1.25 19.99 11.31
N VAL A 136 2.29 20.16 12.14
CA VAL A 136 2.28 19.72 13.55
C VAL A 136 1.14 20.38 14.35
N SER A 137 0.78 21.60 13.99
CA SER A 137 -0.37 22.35 14.49
C SER A 137 -0.77 23.41 13.47
N GLU A 138 -1.95 24.01 13.63
CA GLU A 138 -2.38 25.12 12.77
C GLU A 138 -1.37 26.27 12.81
N GLY A 139 -0.87 26.65 11.63
CA GLY A 139 0.17 27.69 11.47
C GLY A 139 1.61 27.21 11.64
N SER A 140 1.85 25.92 11.91
CA SER A 140 3.21 25.37 11.98
C SER A 140 3.88 25.27 10.61
N ASN A 141 5.21 25.45 10.59
CA ASN A 141 6.06 25.13 9.43
C ASN A 141 6.67 23.73 9.52
N ASP A 142 6.52 23.05 10.66
CA ASP A 142 6.96 21.68 10.86
C ASP A 142 5.83 20.71 10.49
N TYR A 143 6.20 19.56 9.94
CA TYR A 143 5.26 18.54 9.46
C TYR A 143 5.54 17.19 10.13
N ALA A 144 4.47 16.43 10.39
CA ALA A 144 4.54 15.09 10.93
C ALA A 144 3.37 14.23 10.42
N PHE A 145 3.52 12.91 10.47
CA PHE A 145 2.46 11.95 10.17
C PHE A 145 2.07 11.07 11.36
N TYR A 146 2.92 10.99 12.39
CA TYR A 146 2.60 10.27 13.62
C TYR A 146 1.54 11.02 14.44
N SER A 147 0.54 10.31 14.94
CA SER A 147 -0.53 10.89 15.77
C SER A 147 -0.02 11.48 17.09
N SER A 148 1.13 11.03 17.59
CA SER A 148 1.79 11.61 18.75
C SER A 148 2.55 12.91 18.46
N SER A 149 2.74 13.25 17.18
CA SER A 149 3.62 14.33 16.72
C SER A 149 2.89 15.44 15.98
N THR A 150 1.56 15.38 15.89
CA THR A 150 0.72 16.45 15.34
C THR A 150 -0.60 16.54 16.10
N SER A 151 -1.17 17.73 16.22
CA SER A 151 -2.52 17.93 16.71
C SER A 151 -3.60 17.77 15.62
N PHE A 152 -3.22 17.35 14.41
CA PHE A 152 -4.14 17.13 13.30
C PHE A 152 -5.16 16.05 13.61
N ASP A 153 -6.45 16.38 13.45
CA ASP A 153 -7.55 15.48 13.80
C ASP A 153 -8.33 15.06 12.54
N ILE A 154 -8.31 13.76 12.21
CA ILE A 154 -9.05 13.20 11.07
C ILE A 154 -10.56 13.51 11.12
N THR A 155 -11.17 13.57 12.31
CA THR A 155 -12.60 13.88 12.41
C THR A 155 -12.91 15.31 11.98
N LYS A 156 -11.98 16.26 12.22
CA LYS A 156 -12.07 17.61 11.69
C LYS A 156 -11.68 17.66 10.22
N ALA A 157 -10.72 16.86 9.78
CA ALA A 157 -10.34 16.77 8.38
C ALA A 157 -11.52 16.37 7.48
N LEU A 158 -12.45 15.58 8.00
CA LEU A 158 -13.69 15.18 7.33
C LEU A 158 -14.86 16.17 7.47
N GLN A 159 -14.69 17.24 8.25
CA GLN A 159 -15.70 18.29 8.44
C GLN A 159 -15.40 19.49 7.53
N GLU A 160 -16.31 19.79 6.62
CA GLU A 160 -16.18 20.90 5.69
C GLU A 160 -15.89 22.24 6.41
N GLY A 161 -14.94 23.01 5.89
CA GLY A 161 -14.63 24.35 6.39
C GLY A 161 -13.71 24.40 7.62
N THR A 162 -13.28 23.27 8.19
CA THR A 162 -12.22 23.25 9.19
C THR A 162 -10.85 23.52 8.57
N TYR A 163 -9.84 23.79 9.41
CA TYR A 163 -8.46 23.92 8.98
C TYR A 163 -7.94 22.61 8.38
N GLU A 164 -8.15 21.49 9.09
CA GLU A 164 -7.70 20.16 8.67
C GLU A 164 -8.33 19.75 7.34
N ASN A 165 -9.60 20.09 7.11
CA ASN A 165 -10.28 19.81 5.85
C ASN A 165 -9.66 20.55 4.67
N ARG A 166 -9.31 21.83 4.85
CA ARG A 166 -8.60 22.60 3.83
C ARG A 166 -7.24 22.02 3.51
N VAL A 167 -6.50 21.57 4.53
CA VAL A 167 -5.20 20.90 4.36
C VAL A 167 -5.37 19.62 3.54
N ILE A 168 -6.27 18.71 3.93
CA ILE A 168 -6.38 17.44 3.21
C ILE A 168 -6.86 17.62 1.77
N LYS A 169 -7.74 18.58 1.49
CA LYS A 169 -8.19 18.85 0.11
C LYS A 169 -7.05 19.34 -0.76
N ALA A 170 -6.27 20.30 -0.27
CA ALA A 170 -5.11 20.82 -1.00
C ALA A 170 -4.05 19.72 -1.25
N ASP A 171 -3.78 18.88 -0.26
CA ASP A 171 -2.84 17.77 -0.41
C ASP A 171 -3.36 16.70 -1.37
N LEU A 172 -4.65 16.36 -1.32
CA LEU A 172 -5.30 15.41 -2.24
C LEU A 172 -5.25 15.91 -3.68
N ASP A 173 -5.53 17.19 -3.92
CA ASP A 173 -5.41 17.81 -5.25
C ASP A 173 -3.95 17.75 -5.74
N LYS A 174 -3.01 18.06 -4.86
CA LYS A 174 -1.58 18.07 -5.19
C LYS A 174 -1.06 16.67 -5.53
N ILE A 175 -1.40 15.65 -4.75
CA ILE A 175 -0.97 14.28 -5.06
C ILE A 175 -1.69 13.71 -6.27
N ALA A 176 -2.97 14.03 -6.49
CA ALA A 176 -3.70 13.66 -7.69
C ALA A 176 -3.00 14.21 -8.94
N ASN A 177 -2.59 15.49 -8.93
CA ASN A 177 -1.82 16.08 -10.02
C ASN A 177 -0.49 15.37 -10.26
N ASN A 178 0.23 14.96 -9.22
CA ASN A 178 1.47 14.19 -9.38
C ASN A 178 1.22 12.80 -9.96
N LEU A 179 0.18 12.09 -9.52
CA LEU A 179 -0.21 10.79 -10.08
C LEU A 179 -0.70 10.92 -11.54
N LEU A 180 -1.34 12.04 -11.90
CA LEU A 180 -1.74 12.34 -13.26
C LEU A 180 -0.55 12.46 -14.22
N LEU A 181 0.61 12.96 -13.76
CA LEU A 181 1.83 12.99 -14.58
C LEU A 181 2.27 11.58 -14.99
N LEU A 182 2.16 10.60 -14.09
CA LEU A 182 2.46 9.20 -14.38
C LEU A 182 1.39 8.57 -15.29
N LYS A 183 0.11 8.88 -15.05
CA LYS A 183 -1.00 8.44 -15.92
C LYS A 183 -0.83 8.94 -17.35
N GLN A 184 -0.46 10.20 -17.56
CA GLN A 184 -0.20 10.79 -18.88
C GLN A 184 0.93 10.08 -19.64
N LYS A 185 1.81 9.39 -18.92
CA LYS A 185 2.93 8.60 -19.45
C LYS A 185 2.62 7.11 -19.51
N ASN A 186 1.37 6.72 -19.28
CA ASN A 186 0.89 5.34 -19.24
C ASN A 186 1.64 4.47 -18.22
N ILE A 187 1.99 5.04 -17.06
CA ILE A 187 2.64 4.32 -15.97
C ILE A 187 1.57 3.98 -14.91
N PRO A 188 1.17 2.70 -14.77
CA PRO A 188 0.28 2.28 -13.70
C PRO A 188 1.05 2.23 -12.38
N VAL A 189 0.36 2.52 -11.28
CA VAL A 189 0.95 2.55 -9.92
C VAL A 189 0.16 1.61 -9.01
N ILE A 190 0.85 0.69 -8.35
CA ILE A 190 0.30 -0.06 -7.22
C ILE A 190 0.23 0.90 -6.03
N TRP A 191 -0.94 1.49 -5.82
CA TRP A 191 -1.16 2.57 -4.87
C TRP A 191 -1.56 2.05 -3.48
N ARG A 192 -0.75 2.34 -2.46
CA ARG A 192 -0.95 1.90 -1.07
C ARG A 192 -0.97 3.08 -0.08
N PRO A 193 -2.04 3.90 -0.09
CA PRO A 193 -2.21 5.04 0.83
C PRO A 193 -2.77 4.60 2.19
N LEU A 194 -2.76 5.53 3.16
CA LEU A 194 -3.42 5.38 4.48
C LEU A 194 -3.09 4.03 5.17
N HIS A 195 -1.85 3.57 5.01
CA HIS A 195 -1.42 2.26 5.49
C HIS A 195 -1.40 2.18 7.01
N GLU A 196 -1.49 0.94 7.53
CA GLU A 196 -1.37 0.64 8.97
C GLU A 196 -2.37 1.39 9.87
N ALA A 197 -3.51 1.82 9.32
CA ALA A 197 -4.49 2.62 10.04
C ALA A 197 -4.96 1.99 11.36
N ALA A 198 -5.11 0.67 11.41
CA ALA A 198 -5.54 -0.04 12.63
C ALA A 198 -4.54 0.09 13.80
N GLY A 199 -3.29 0.45 13.54
CA GLY A 199 -2.29 0.69 14.58
C GLY A 199 -2.51 1.99 15.36
N GLY A 200 -3.27 2.94 14.82
CA GLY A 200 -3.57 4.23 15.47
C GLY A 200 -2.38 5.19 15.62
N TRP A 201 -1.16 4.76 15.27
CA TRP A 201 0.07 5.56 15.37
C TRP A 201 0.19 6.62 14.27
N PHE A 202 -0.56 6.51 13.18
CA PHE A 202 -0.69 7.56 12.17
C PHE A 202 -1.97 8.36 12.37
N TRP A 203 -1.95 9.65 12.05
CA TRP A 203 -3.11 10.54 12.30
C TRP A 203 -4.38 10.05 11.61
N TRP A 204 -4.27 9.39 10.45
CA TRP A 204 -5.42 8.84 9.71
C TRP A 204 -6.05 7.62 10.37
N GLY A 205 -5.35 6.95 11.28
CA GLY A 205 -5.86 5.82 12.07
C GLY A 205 -6.28 6.17 13.49
N ALA A 206 -5.97 7.39 13.96
CA ALA A 206 -6.00 7.74 15.38
C ALA A 206 -7.40 7.81 16.01
N LYS A 207 -8.47 7.88 15.21
CA LYS A 207 -9.86 8.03 15.66
C LYS A 207 -10.77 6.87 15.23
N GLY A 208 -10.18 5.69 15.01
CA GLY A 208 -10.90 4.46 14.71
C GLY A 208 -11.18 4.24 13.21
N GLY A 209 -11.66 3.04 12.90
CA GLY A 209 -11.79 2.56 11.53
C GLY A 209 -12.83 3.32 10.69
N ASP A 210 -13.88 3.87 11.28
CA ASP A 210 -14.94 4.57 10.54
C ASP A 210 -14.41 5.85 9.88
N ALA A 211 -13.71 6.70 10.63
CA ALA A 211 -13.08 7.90 10.10
C ALA A 211 -12.06 7.56 9.00
N CYS A 212 -11.23 6.53 9.19
CA CYS A 212 -10.27 6.10 8.17
C CYS A 212 -10.97 5.63 6.88
N LYS A 213 -12.09 4.88 6.99
CA LYS A 213 -12.88 4.45 5.82
C LYS A 213 -13.49 5.64 5.09
N GLU A 214 -13.97 6.66 5.80
CA GLU A 214 -14.48 7.89 5.19
C GLU A 214 -13.37 8.66 4.45
N LEU A 215 -12.19 8.80 5.05
CA LEU A 215 -11.04 9.42 4.41
C LEU A 215 -10.58 8.65 3.16
N TRP A 216 -10.57 7.32 3.23
CA TRP A 216 -10.28 6.47 2.07
C TRP A 216 -11.27 6.71 0.92
N LYS A 217 -12.58 6.73 1.22
CA LYS A 217 -13.63 6.99 0.24
C LYS A 217 -13.49 8.39 -0.37
N LEU A 218 -13.20 9.40 0.45
CA LEU A 218 -12.96 10.77 0.01
C LEU A 218 -11.82 10.79 -1.02
N MET A 219 -10.64 10.28 -0.65
CA MET A 219 -9.48 10.21 -1.54
C MET A 219 -9.77 9.42 -2.83
N PHE A 220 -10.37 8.23 -2.70
CA PHE A 220 -10.71 7.39 -3.87
C PHE A 220 -11.63 8.13 -4.84
N ASN A 221 -12.66 8.82 -4.33
CA ASN A 221 -13.57 9.60 -5.16
C ASN A 221 -12.91 10.83 -5.75
N THR A 222 -12.03 11.52 -5.02
CA THR A 222 -11.23 12.64 -5.55
C THR A 222 -10.35 12.20 -6.72
N PHE A 223 -9.73 11.03 -6.65
CA PHE A 223 -8.86 10.53 -7.74
C PHE A 223 -9.63 9.94 -8.92
N LYS A 224 -10.92 9.63 -8.72
CA LYS A 224 -11.80 9.12 -9.77
C LYS A 224 -12.35 10.23 -10.67
N ALA A 225 -12.57 11.42 -10.12
CA ALA A 225 -13.11 12.60 -10.82
C ALA A 225 -12.18 13.08 -11.94
#